data_AF-A0A258ZYC4-F1
#
_entry.id   AF-A0A258ZYC4-F1
#
_cell.length_a   1.000
_cell.length_b   1.000
_cell.length_c   1.000
_cell.angle_alpha   90.00
_cell.angle_beta   90.00
_cell.angle_gamma   90.00
#
_symmetry.space_group_name_H-M   'P 1'
#
loop_
_entity.id
_entity.type
_entity.pdbx_description
1 polymer ?
#
loop_
_entity_poly.entity_id
_entity_poly.type
_entity_poly.pdbx_seq_one_letter_code
_entity_poly.pdbx_strand_id
1 'polypeptide(L)'
;MKLTVAKKMMLLVLISVLGLVGLAAIGQYQLQTVFDKTNFANQNSLPSILKMAEIRYKFNVLRVRVSNHTMITQPEKMQEVENAIKELETELKEKLAAYEALVVDEKDKALLAEDKASLEVYFERMQPILNASRMNKKDAARELYIAIRAPAEQANEHVSN
;
A
#
# COMPACT_ATOMS: atom_id res chain seq x y z
N MET A 1 8.54 46.47 -53.92
CA MET A 1 9.92 46.70 -53.41
C MET A 1 10.68 45.38 -53.43
N LYS A 2 11.72 45.21 -54.26
CA LYS A 2 12.51 43.96 -54.32
C LYS A 2 13.40 43.87 -53.07
N LEU A 3 13.25 42.82 -52.26
CA LEU A 3 14.14 42.56 -51.12
C LEU A 3 15.56 42.34 -51.65
N THR A 4 16.52 43.13 -51.16
CA THR A 4 17.95 42.95 -51.46
C THR A 4 18.42 41.60 -50.89
N VAL A 5 19.45 41.01 -51.51
CA VAL A 5 19.97 39.69 -51.11
C VAL A 5 20.29 39.63 -49.61
N ALA A 6 20.84 40.71 -49.05
CA ALA A 6 21.09 40.85 -47.62
C ALA A 6 19.82 40.77 -46.75
N LYS A 7 18.70 41.39 -47.17
CA LYS A 7 17.42 41.30 -46.44
C LYS A 7 16.82 39.90 -46.48
N LYS A 8 16.99 39.17 -47.58
CA LYS A 8 16.55 37.76 -47.67
C LYS A 8 17.36 36.85 -46.76
N MET A 9 18.68 37.06 -46.67
CA MET A 9 19.56 36.33 -45.76
C MET A 9 19.24 36.63 -44.30
N MET A 10 19.02 37.89 -43.93
CA MET A 10 18.57 38.25 -42.57
C MET A 10 17.22 37.61 -42.22
N LEU A 11 16.26 37.60 -43.15
CA LEU A 11 14.94 37.01 -42.92
C LEU A 11 15.05 35.49 -42.65
N LEU A 12 15.88 34.77 -43.41
CA LEU A 12 16.13 33.34 -43.21
C LEU A 12 16.76 33.04 -41.84
N VAL A 13 17.74 33.85 -41.44
CA VAL A 13 18.36 33.72 -40.11
C VAL A 13 17.33 33.97 -39.01
N LEU A 14 16.50 35.01 -39.14
CA LEU A 14 15.48 35.35 -38.15
C LEU A 14 14.43 34.24 -37.98
N ILE A 15 13.96 33.66 -39.10
CA ILE A 15 13.04 32.51 -39.10
C ILE A 15 13.69 31.29 -38.45
N SER A 16 14.97 31.05 -38.71
CA SER A 16 15.70 29.91 -38.14
C SER A 16 15.88 30.06 -36.63
N VAL A 17 16.21 31.27 -36.15
CA VAL A 17 16.30 31.58 -34.72
C VAL A 17 14.95 31.42 -34.02
N LEU A 18 13.87 31.91 -34.63
CA LEU A 18 12.52 31.74 -34.10
C LEU A 18 12.11 30.26 -34.04
N GLY A 19 12.46 29.46 -35.05
CA GLY A 19 12.25 28.02 -35.06
C GLY A 19 12.98 27.30 -33.92
N LEU A 20 14.23 27.68 -33.65
CA LEU A 20 15.02 27.13 -32.53
C LEU A 20 14.43 27.50 -31.17
N VAL A 21 13.99 28.74 -30.99
CA VAL A 21 13.33 29.19 -29.75
C VAL A 21 12.00 28.46 -29.55
N GLY A 22 11.22 28.26 -30.60
CA GLY A 22 9.98 27.49 -30.55
C GLY A 22 10.21 26.02 -30.17
N LEU A 23 11.22 25.38 -30.77
CA LEU A 23 11.61 24.01 -30.42
C LEU A 23 12.08 23.89 -28.96
N ALA A 24 12.86 24.87 -28.47
CA ALA A 24 13.31 24.90 -27.08
C ALA A 24 12.14 25.05 -26.10
N ALA A 25 11.16 25.91 -26.41
CA ALA A 25 9.97 26.11 -25.57
C ALA A 25 9.08 24.85 -25.52
N ILE A 26 8.83 24.22 -26.68
CA ILE A 26 8.06 22.97 -26.77
C ILE A 26 8.81 21.82 -26.07
N GLY A 27 10.13 21.75 -26.27
CA GLY A 27 10.99 20.77 -25.59
C GLY A 27 10.95 20.94 -24.08
N GLN A 28 11.03 22.17 -23.58
CA GLN A 28 10.93 22.45 -22.14
C GLN A 28 9.55 22.10 -21.58
N TYR A 29 8.47 22.43 -22.30
CA TYR A 29 7.11 22.07 -21.88
C TYR A 29 6.87 20.55 -21.84
N GLN A 30 7.36 19.82 -22.84
CA GLN A 30 7.29 18.36 -22.87
C GLN A 30 8.16 17.72 -21.80
N LEU A 31 9.37 18.25 -21.56
CA LEU A 31 10.25 17.80 -20.49
C LEU A 31 9.59 18.01 -19.13
N GLN A 32 8.93 19.14 -18.90
CA GLN A 32 8.19 19.41 -17.65
C GLN A 32 7.05 18.40 -17.45
N THR A 33 6.31 18.09 -18.52
CA THR A 33 5.22 17.10 -18.49
C THR A 33 5.73 15.66 -18.23
N VAL A 34 6.89 15.30 -18.78
CA VAL A 34 7.56 14.00 -18.53
C VAL A 34 8.18 13.97 -17.13
N PHE A 35 8.71 15.10 -16.66
CA PHE A 35 9.23 15.26 -15.30
C PHE A 35 8.11 15.06 -14.28
N ASP A 36 6.93 15.66 -14.49
CA ASP A 36 5.76 15.50 -13.63
C ASP A 36 5.26 14.04 -13.59
N LYS A 37 5.22 13.35 -14.74
CA LYS A 37 4.85 11.93 -14.80
C LYS A 37 5.88 10.99 -14.16
N THR A 38 7.17 11.31 -14.25
CA THR A 38 8.25 10.52 -13.62
C THR A 38 8.31 10.76 -12.12
N ASN A 39 7.95 11.96 -11.65
CA ASN A 39 7.93 12.30 -10.23
C ASN A 39 6.73 11.66 -9.50
N PHE A 40 5.63 11.34 -10.21
CA PHE A 40 4.50 10.58 -9.65
C PHE A 40 4.93 9.18 -9.17
N ALA A 41 5.82 8.51 -9.92
CA ALA A 41 6.38 7.21 -9.54
C ALA A 41 7.31 7.28 -8.31
N ASN A 42 8.05 8.39 -8.15
CA ASN A 42 9.00 8.59 -7.05
C ASN A 42 8.36 9.13 -5.76
N GLN A 43 7.30 9.95 -5.85
CA GLN A 43 6.71 10.57 -4.67
C GLN A 43 5.60 9.73 -4.01
N ASN A 44 4.83 8.96 -4.77
CA ASN A 44 3.66 8.26 -4.22
C ASN A 44 3.72 6.74 -4.35
N SER A 45 4.19 6.19 -5.48
CA SER A 45 4.06 4.76 -5.74
C SER A 45 5.04 3.90 -4.92
N LEU A 46 6.33 4.27 -4.87
CA LEU A 46 7.32 3.49 -4.11
C LEU A 46 7.08 3.52 -2.58
N PRO A 47 6.79 4.67 -1.94
CA PRO A 47 6.46 4.71 -0.52
C PRO A 47 5.17 3.95 -0.17
N SER A 48 4.15 4.00 -1.06
CA SER A 48 2.89 3.28 -0.84
C SER A 48 3.08 1.76 -0.88
N ILE A 49 3.87 1.25 -1.84
CA ILE A 49 4.21 -0.18 -1.91
C ILE A 49 4.93 -0.64 -0.63
N LEU A 50 5.89 0.14 -0.14
CA LEU A 50 6.64 -0.19 1.08
C LEU A 50 5.74 -0.19 2.32
N LYS A 51 4.85 0.80 2.48
CA LYS A 51 3.87 0.83 3.57
C LYS A 51 2.93 -0.37 3.53
N MET A 52 2.43 -0.74 2.35
CA MET A 52 1.56 -1.90 2.22
C MET A 52 2.30 -3.22 2.50
N ALA A 53 3.57 -3.32 2.08
CA ALA A 53 4.41 -4.47 2.44
C ALA A 53 4.62 -4.57 3.96
N GLU A 54 4.79 -3.45 4.66
CA GLU A 54 4.89 -3.42 6.11
C GLU A 54 3.59 -3.86 6.79
N ILE A 55 2.44 -3.38 6.32
CA ILE A 55 1.11 -3.81 6.81
C ILE A 55 0.96 -5.32 6.67
N ARG A 56 1.26 -5.87 5.49
CA ARG A 56 1.22 -7.32 5.24
C ARG A 56 2.16 -8.08 6.16
N TYR A 57 3.37 -7.59 6.38
CA TYR A 57 4.31 -8.21 7.30
C TYR A 57 3.74 -8.28 8.72
N LYS A 58 3.24 -7.15 9.24
CA LYS A 58 2.64 -7.07 10.59
C LYS A 58 1.41 -7.97 10.73
N PHE A 59 0.58 -8.06 9.70
CA PHE A 59 -0.55 -8.98 9.66
C PHE A 59 -0.11 -10.45 9.74
N ASN A 60 0.95 -10.84 9.03
CA ASN A 60 1.49 -12.19 9.14
C ASN A 60 2.10 -12.48 10.52
N VAL A 61 2.75 -11.50 11.15
CA VAL A 61 3.22 -11.63 12.54
C VAL A 61 2.05 -11.88 13.48
N LEU A 62 0.95 -11.14 13.33
CA LEU A 62 -0.28 -11.36 14.09
C LEU A 62 -0.83 -12.77 13.90
N ARG A 63 -0.92 -13.26 12.67
CA ARG A 63 -1.38 -14.64 12.36
C ARG A 63 -0.53 -15.70 13.03
N VAL A 64 0.78 -15.52 13.07
CA VAL A 64 1.72 -16.43 13.76
C VAL A 64 1.51 -16.37 15.27
N ARG A 65 1.29 -15.18 15.86
CA ARG A 65 1.02 -15.04 17.30
C ARG A 65 -0.29 -15.74 17.69
N VAL A 66 -1.35 -15.58 16.91
CA VAL A 66 -2.63 -16.29 17.12
C VAL A 66 -2.42 -17.81 17.04
N SER A 67 -1.66 -18.29 16.04
CA SER A 67 -1.31 -19.72 15.93
C SER A 67 -0.57 -20.22 17.17
N ASN A 68 0.49 -19.54 17.59
CA ASN A 68 1.28 -19.90 18.76
C ASN A 68 0.42 -19.92 20.03
N HIS A 69 -0.51 -18.97 20.15
CA HIS A 69 -1.45 -18.94 21.28
C HIS A 69 -2.26 -20.24 21.39
N THR A 70 -2.59 -20.92 20.27
CA THR A 70 -3.30 -22.21 20.29
C THR A 70 -2.49 -23.36 20.90
N MET A 71 -1.16 -23.23 20.99
CA MET A 71 -0.24 -24.27 21.46
C MET A 71 0.27 -24.04 22.89
N ILE A 72 0.21 -22.81 23.40
CA ILE A 72 0.65 -22.46 24.75
C ILE A 72 -0.35 -23.02 25.77
N THR A 73 0.12 -23.56 26.89
CA THR A 73 -0.73 -24.04 28.00
C THR A 73 -0.55 -23.23 29.29
N GLN A 74 0.54 -22.46 29.40
CA GLN A 74 0.84 -21.62 30.56
C GLN A 74 0.03 -20.30 30.49
N PRO A 75 -0.83 -19.98 31.47
CA PRO A 75 -1.66 -18.77 31.46
C PRO A 75 -0.85 -17.47 31.34
N GLU A 76 0.31 -17.39 31.98
CA GLU A 76 1.15 -16.20 31.97
C GLU A 76 1.70 -15.92 30.57
N LYS A 77 2.11 -16.97 29.85
CA LYS A 77 2.57 -16.87 28.46
C LYS A 77 1.45 -16.59 27.48
N MET A 78 0.23 -17.08 27.75
CA MET A 78 -0.96 -16.69 26.96
C MET A 78 -1.18 -15.19 27.07
N GLN A 79 -1.19 -14.66 28.29
CA GLN A 79 -1.42 -13.24 28.54
C GLN A 79 -0.36 -12.36 27.86
N GLU A 80 0.91 -12.77 27.89
CA GLU A 80 2.00 -12.09 27.18
C GLU A 80 1.72 -12.03 25.67
N VAL A 81 1.34 -13.17 25.06
CA VAL A 81 1.03 -13.23 23.63
C VAL A 81 -0.23 -12.43 23.29
N GLU A 82 -1.25 -12.42 24.14
CA GLU A 82 -2.47 -11.62 23.94
C GLU A 82 -2.19 -10.12 24.00
N ASN A 83 -1.28 -9.67 24.85
CA ASN A 83 -0.85 -8.27 24.88
C ASN A 83 -0.16 -7.89 23.56
N ALA A 84 0.76 -8.73 23.08
CA ALA A 84 1.42 -8.51 21.79
C ALA A 84 0.43 -8.55 20.60
N ILE A 85 -0.62 -9.37 20.68
CA ILE A 85 -1.70 -9.39 19.69
C ILE A 85 -2.45 -8.05 19.66
N LYS A 86 -2.84 -7.51 20.83
CA LYS A 86 -3.55 -6.23 20.92
C LYS A 86 -2.70 -5.05 20.42
N GLU A 87 -1.40 -5.07 20.69
CA GLU A 87 -0.46 -4.08 20.15
C GLU A 87 -0.42 -4.14 18.62
N LEU A 88 -0.34 -5.34 18.03
CA LEU A 88 -0.38 -5.53 16.58
C LEU A 88 -1.70 -5.12 15.94
N GLU A 89 -2.85 -5.40 16.59
CA GLU A 89 -4.16 -4.92 16.13
C GLU A 89 -4.19 -3.40 16.03
N THR A 90 -3.69 -2.71 17.07
CA THR A 90 -3.61 -1.25 17.12
C THR A 90 -2.67 -0.71 16.04
N GLU A 91 -1.46 -1.28 15.93
CA GLU A 91 -0.45 -0.87 14.94
C GLU A 91 -0.96 -1.04 13.50
N LEU A 92 -1.69 -2.13 13.21
CA LEU A 92 -2.27 -2.36 11.89
C LEU A 92 -3.35 -1.33 11.55
N LYS A 93 -4.23 -0.98 12.50
CA LYS A 93 -5.24 0.06 12.32
C LYS A 93 -4.60 1.42 12.04
N GLU A 94 -3.55 1.77 12.80
CA GLU A 94 -2.79 3.01 12.60
C GLU A 94 -2.09 3.05 11.24
N LYS A 95 -1.44 1.96 10.83
CA LYS A 95 -0.75 1.90 9.53
C LYS A 95 -1.70 1.99 8.34
N LEU A 96 -2.86 1.35 8.42
CA LEU A 96 -3.90 1.47 7.39
C LEU A 96 -4.46 2.90 7.30
N ALA A 97 -4.67 3.58 8.44
CA ALA A 97 -5.06 4.98 8.45
C ALA A 97 -3.96 5.89 7.86
N ALA A 98 -2.69 5.61 8.15
CA ALA A 98 -1.56 6.34 7.58
C ALA A 98 -1.33 6.05 6.09
N TYR A 99 -1.85 4.93 5.57
CA TYR A 99 -1.85 4.60 4.14
C TYR A 99 -2.99 5.34 3.41
N GLU A 100 -4.15 5.49 4.03
CA GLU A 100 -5.30 6.23 3.48
C GLU A 100 -4.96 7.65 3.02
N ALA A 101 -4.05 8.32 3.74
CA ALA A 101 -3.57 9.67 3.38
C ALA A 101 -2.76 9.72 2.07
N LEU A 102 -2.30 8.58 1.55
CA LEU A 102 -1.54 8.48 0.30
C LEU A 102 -2.40 8.05 -0.91
N VAL A 103 -3.64 7.65 -0.67
CA VAL A 103 -4.55 7.15 -1.71
C VAL A 103 -5.21 8.32 -2.44
N VAL A 104 -4.98 8.42 -3.75
CA VAL A 104 -5.48 9.55 -4.56
C VAL A 104 -6.59 9.14 -5.52
N ASP A 105 -6.60 7.89 -6.00
CA ASP A 105 -7.60 7.40 -6.96
C ASP A 105 -8.71 6.56 -6.31
N GLU A 106 -9.86 6.49 -6.97
CA GLU A 106 -11.06 5.80 -6.46
C GLU A 106 -10.89 4.28 -6.42
N LYS A 107 -10.01 3.70 -7.26
CA LYS A 107 -9.76 2.25 -7.27
C LYS A 107 -8.99 1.85 -6.02
N ASP A 108 -7.93 2.58 -5.69
CA ASP A 108 -7.12 2.37 -4.50
C ASP A 108 -7.92 2.61 -3.22
N LYS A 109 -8.90 3.53 -3.21
CA LYS A 109 -9.83 3.70 -2.08
C LYS A 109 -10.71 2.47 -1.88
N ALA A 110 -11.24 1.90 -2.95
CA ALA A 110 -12.07 0.70 -2.88
C ALA A 110 -11.27 -0.50 -2.37
N LEU A 111 -10.05 -0.68 -2.86
CA LEU A 111 -9.13 -1.73 -2.40
C LEU A 111 -8.77 -1.54 -0.92
N LEU A 112 -8.47 -0.32 -0.49
CA LEU A 112 -8.20 -0.05 0.92
C LEU A 112 -9.41 -0.33 1.83
N ALA A 113 -10.62 -0.04 1.37
CA ALA A 113 -11.84 -0.35 2.12
C ALA A 113 -12.04 -1.87 2.27
N GLU A 114 -11.73 -2.64 1.21
CA GLU A 114 -11.73 -4.10 1.25
C GLU A 114 -10.67 -4.68 2.20
N ASP A 115 -9.45 -4.12 2.19
CA ASP A 115 -8.38 -4.50 3.11
C ASP A 115 -8.79 -4.26 4.57
N LYS A 116 -9.37 -3.08 4.86
CA LYS A 116 -9.88 -2.74 6.20
C LYS A 116 -10.99 -3.69 6.65
N ALA A 117 -11.95 -3.98 5.77
CA ALA A 117 -13.05 -4.89 6.07
C ALA A 117 -12.55 -6.32 6.34
N SER A 118 -11.63 -6.81 5.50
CA SER A 118 -11.03 -8.14 5.65
C SER A 118 -10.25 -8.27 6.95
N LEU A 119 -9.54 -7.21 7.34
CA LEU A 119 -8.79 -7.18 8.59
C LEU A 119 -9.72 -7.19 9.82
N GLU A 120 -10.81 -6.42 9.80
CA GLU A 120 -11.78 -6.42 10.91
C GLU A 120 -12.45 -7.79 11.06
N VAL A 121 -12.82 -8.44 9.95
CA VAL A 121 -13.34 -9.82 9.97
C VAL A 121 -12.32 -10.79 10.60
N TYR A 122 -11.02 -10.60 10.34
CA TYR A 122 -9.99 -11.41 10.97
C TYR A 122 -9.91 -11.15 12.49
N PHE A 123 -9.98 -9.89 12.91
CA PHE A 123 -9.99 -9.50 14.34
C PHE A 123 -11.17 -10.11 15.09
N GLU A 124 -12.36 -10.10 14.50
CA GLU A 124 -13.55 -10.73 15.08
C GLU A 124 -13.38 -12.25 15.18
N ARG A 125 -12.95 -12.89 14.08
CA ARG A 125 -12.83 -14.36 14.00
C ARG A 125 -11.69 -14.91 14.84
N MET A 126 -10.70 -14.10 15.22
CA MET A 126 -9.65 -14.58 16.13
C MET A 126 -10.12 -14.69 17.59
N GLN A 127 -11.14 -13.92 18.01
CA GLN A 127 -11.58 -13.93 19.41
C GLN A 127 -12.04 -15.32 19.89
N PRO A 128 -12.85 -16.07 19.12
CA PRO A 128 -13.18 -17.47 19.46
C PRO A 128 -11.95 -18.38 19.60
N ILE A 129 -10.90 -18.18 18.80
CA ILE A 129 -9.64 -18.94 18.87
C ILE A 129 -8.94 -18.67 20.20
N LEU A 130 -8.78 -17.40 20.55
CA LEU A 130 -8.15 -16.97 21.80
C LEU A 130 -8.94 -17.45 23.01
N ASN A 131 -10.27 -17.32 22.97
CA ASN A 131 -11.18 -17.81 24.02
C ASN A 131 -11.03 -19.33 24.22
N ALA A 132 -11.09 -20.13 23.15
CA ALA A 132 -10.93 -21.58 23.23
C ALA A 132 -9.55 -21.97 23.79
N SER A 133 -8.49 -21.27 23.37
CA SER A 133 -7.15 -21.51 23.88
C SER A 133 -6.99 -21.15 25.37
N ARG A 134 -7.58 -20.03 25.83
CA ARG A 134 -7.63 -19.65 27.26
C ARG A 134 -8.30 -20.72 28.13
N MET A 135 -9.33 -21.37 27.60
CA MET A 135 -10.00 -22.50 28.28
C MET A 135 -9.24 -23.82 28.21
N ASN A 136 -8.00 -23.81 27.70
CA ASN A 136 -7.18 -25.00 27.41
C ASN A 136 -7.83 -26.01 26.45
N LYS A 137 -8.83 -25.61 25.65
CA LYS A 137 -9.44 -26.43 24.60
C LYS A 137 -8.61 -26.36 23.32
N LYS A 138 -7.43 -26.99 23.32
CA LYS A 138 -6.42 -26.85 22.25
C LYS A 138 -6.88 -27.34 20.89
N ASP A 139 -7.56 -28.49 20.85
CA ASP A 139 -8.07 -29.03 19.59
C ASP A 139 -9.10 -28.10 18.95
N ALA A 140 -10.06 -27.62 19.74
CA ALA A 140 -11.06 -26.64 19.27
C ALA A 140 -10.40 -25.32 18.83
N ALA A 141 -9.41 -24.80 19.58
CA ALA A 141 -8.69 -23.60 19.20
C ALA A 141 -7.95 -23.78 17.86
N ARG A 142 -7.33 -24.95 17.64
CA ARG A 142 -6.64 -25.29 16.40
C ARG A 142 -7.60 -25.43 15.22
N GLU A 143 -8.74 -26.08 15.40
CA GLU A 143 -9.78 -26.21 14.37
C GLU A 143 -10.32 -24.83 13.95
N LEU A 144 -10.61 -23.95 14.93
CA LEU A 144 -11.02 -22.58 14.66
C LEU A 144 -9.94 -21.77 13.92
N TYR A 145 -8.66 -21.98 14.27
CA TYR A 145 -7.53 -21.37 13.56
C TYR A 145 -7.36 -21.91 12.13
N ILE A 146 -7.67 -23.17 11.88
CA ILE A 146 -7.67 -23.68 10.50
C ILE A 146 -8.84 -23.08 9.72
N ALA A 147 -10.01 -22.92 10.35
CA ALA A 147 -11.21 -22.37 9.71
C ALA A 147 -11.08 -20.87 9.36
N ILE A 148 -10.28 -20.09 10.09
CA ILE A 148 -10.01 -18.68 9.76
C ILE A 148 -9.07 -18.52 8.55
N ARG A 149 -8.45 -19.61 8.07
CA ARG A 149 -7.42 -19.56 7.02
C ARG A 149 -7.97 -19.12 5.65
N ALA A 150 -9.16 -19.58 5.26
CA ALA A 150 -9.77 -19.20 3.99
C ALA A 150 -10.08 -17.68 3.89
N PRO A 151 -10.65 -17.03 4.94
CA PRO A 151 -10.74 -15.56 5.00
C PRO A 151 -9.38 -14.85 4.98
N ALA A 152 -8.32 -15.43 5.58
CA ALA A 152 -6.99 -14.82 5.64
C ALA A 152 -6.19 -14.95 4.33
N GLU A 153 -6.57 -15.87 3.44
CA GLU A 153 -6.03 -15.99 2.08
C GLU A 153 -6.66 -14.95 1.15
N GLN A 154 -7.98 -14.71 1.26
CA GLN A 154 -8.65 -13.60 0.56
C GLN A 154 -8.00 -12.24 0.88
N ALA A 155 -7.74 -11.93 2.15
CA ALA A 155 -7.05 -10.70 2.54
C ALA A 155 -5.63 -10.52 1.94
N ASN A 156 -5.00 -11.61 1.46
CA ASN A 156 -3.68 -11.57 0.83
C ASN A 156 -3.73 -11.56 -0.71
N GLU A 157 -4.78 -12.13 -1.33
CA GLU A 157 -4.86 -12.29 -2.80
C GLU A 157 -5.24 -10.99 -3.54
N HIS A 158 -5.99 -10.09 -2.92
CA HIS A 158 -6.47 -8.86 -3.57
C HIS A 158 -5.38 -7.82 -3.88
N VAL A 159 -4.12 -8.07 -3.51
CA VAL A 159 -3.00 -7.10 -3.67
C VAL A 159 -1.99 -7.48 -4.78
N SER A 160 -2.25 -8.54 -5.55
CA SER A 160 -1.34 -9.01 -6.62
C SER A 160 -1.78 -8.68 -8.05
N ASN A 161 -2.88 -7.95 -8.27
CA ASN A 161 -3.36 -7.53 -9.60
C ASN A 161 -3.61 -6.03 -9.72
#